data_AF-A0A527UW34-F1
#
_entry.id   AF-A0A527UW34-F1
#
_cell.length_a   1.000
_cell.length_b   1.000
_cell.length_c   1.000
_cell.angle_alpha   90.00
_cell.angle_beta   90.00
_cell.angle_gamma   90.00
#
_symmetry.space_group_name_H-M   'P 1'
#
loop_
_entity.id
_entity.type
_entity.pdbx_description
1 polymer ?
#
loop_
_entity_poly.entity_id
_entity_poly.type
_entity_poly.pdbx_seq_one_letter_code
_entity_poly.pdbx_strand_id
1 'polypeptide(L)'
;MRDYSKISPKVWRSPRFRGQADDSRLLYVYLLTCEHQSSAGCFRLPDAYAAENLNWPIERVQAARAPLVAGEMVSHDPETFEYFIPRWFRHNPTTNPKHLQGVMRLISELDSDPIREAAEAELEES
;
A
#
# COMPACT_ATOMS: atom_id res chain seq x y z
N MET A 1 -11.73 9.07 -8.96
CA MET A 1 -10.28 8.81 -8.96
C MET A 1 -9.66 9.71 -7.91
N ARG A 2 -8.66 9.24 -7.14
CA ARG A 2 -7.98 10.05 -6.13
C ARG A 2 -6.87 10.84 -6.83
N ASP A 3 -6.87 12.17 -6.69
CA ASP A 3 -5.89 13.01 -7.38
C ASP A 3 -4.51 13.02 -6.69
N TYR A 4 -4.45 12.77 -5.38
CA TYR A 4 -3.21 12.75 -4.61
C TYR A 4 -3.28 11.87 -3.36
N SER A 5 -2.18 11.22 -3.02
CA SER A 5 -1.97 10.55 -1.72
C SER A 5 -1.10 11.41 -0.81
N LYS A 6 -1.46 11.52 0.48
CA LYS A 6 -0.64 12.26 1.44
C LYS A 6 0.53 11.38 1.88
N ILE A 7 1.76 11.87 1.71
CA ILE A 7 2.96 11.26 2.27
C ILE A 7 3.54 12.20 3.31
N SER A 8 3.70 11.72 4.55
CA SER A 8 4.34 12.52 5.58
C SER A 8 5.83 12.70 5.27
N PRO A 9 6.40 13.92 5.37
CA PRO A 9 7.85 14.12 5.28
C PRO A 9 8.65 13.32 6.34
N LYS A 10 7.98 12.84 7.41
CA LYS A 10 8.56 11.95 8.42
C LYS A 10 9.02 10.61 7.83
N VAL A 11 8.58 10.21 6.64
CA VAL A 11 9.06 9.00 5.95
C VAL A 11 10.59 9.00 5.83
N TRP A 12 11.20 10.15 5.55
CA TRP A 12 12.66 10.30 5.42
C TRP A 12 13.42 10.15 6.75
N ARG A 13 12.73 10.22 7.88
CA ARG A 13 13.29 10.01 9.23
C ARG A 13 13.00 8.61 9.76
N SER A 14 12.14 7.85 9.09
CA SER A 14 11.73 6.52 9.50
C SER A 14 12.91 5.53 9.39
N PRO A 15 13.35 4.89 10.49
CA PRO A 15 14.42 3.91 10.43
C PRO A 15 14.09 2.74 9.50
N ARG A 16 12.82 2.27 9.50
CA ARG A 16 12.37 1.17 8.63
C ARG A 16 12.45 1.51 7.15
N PHE A 17 12.22 2.77 6.76
CA PHE A 17 12.34 3.21 5.37
C PHE A 17 13.79 3.47 5.00
N ARG A 18 14.54 4.17 5.85
CA ARG A 18 15.97 4.46 5.64
C ARG A 18 16.85 3.21 5.57
N GLY A 19 16.46 2.14 6.27
CA GLY A 19 17.18 0.87 6.25
C GLY A 19 17.01 0.07 4.95
N GLN A 20 16.12 0.49 4.05
CA GLN A 20 15.86 -0.20 2.79
C GLN A 20 16.82 0.25 1.68
N ALA A 21 17.08 -0.67 0.74
CA ALA A 21 17.75 -0.35 -0.52
C ALA A 21 16.94 0.68 -1.33
N ASP A 22 17.61 1.36 -2.27
CA ASP A 22 16.97 2.39 -3.11
C ASP A 22 15.76 1.86 -3.87
N ASP A 23 15.85 0.66 -4.44
CA ASP A 23 14.74 0.03 -5.16
C ASP A 23 13.52 -0.20 -4.27
N SER A 24 13.71 -0.75 -3.07
CA SER A 24 12.61 -0.95 -2.11
C SER A 24 12.02 0.40 -1.66
N ARG A 25 12.85 1.43 -1.48
CA ARG A 25 12.35 2.79 -1.17
C ARG A 25 11.53 3.36 -2.32
N LEU A 26 12.00 3.21 -3.56
CA LEU A 26 11.28 3.67 -4.75
C LEU A 26 9.97 2.93 -4.93
N LEU A 27 9.97 1.60 -4.80
CA LEU A 27 8.77 0.79 -4.87
C LEU A 27 7.76 1.20 -3.78
N TYR A 28 8.21 1.43 -2.55
CA TYR A 28 7.33 1.88 -1.48
C TYR A 28 6.68 3.23 -1.79
N VAL A 29 7.45 4.21 -2.27
CA VAL A 29 6.91 5.52 -2.68
C VAL A 29 5.94 5.36 -3.85
N TYR A 30 6.27 4.53 -4.84
CA TYR A 30 5.38 4.22 -5.95
C TYR A 30 4.06 3.61 -5.48
N LEU A 31 4.07 2.62 -4.57
CA LEU A 31 2.84 2.01 -4.02
C LEU A 31 1.96 3.02 -3.25
N LEU A 32 2.57 4.05 -2.66
CA LEU A 32 1.82 5.14 -2.01
C LEU A 32 1.16 6.10 -3.02
N THR A 33 1.65 6.17 -4.26
CA THR A 33 1.27 7.21 -5.24
C THR A 33 0.75 6.67 -6.58
N CYS A 34 0.78 5.36 -6.81
CA CYS A 34 0.35 4.78 -8.08
C CYS A 34 -1.15 4.98 -8.30
N GLU A 35 -1.58 4.88 -9.55
CA GLU A 35 -2.99 5.08 -9.95
C GLU A 35 -3.95 4.06 -9.33
N HIS A 36 -3.41 2.92 -8.88
CA HIS A 36 -4.18 1.86 -8.22
C HIS A 36 -4.49 2.20 -6.75
N GLN A 37 -3.72 3.10 -6.12
CA GLN A 37 -3.89 3.43 -4.71
C GLN A 37 -5.27 4.06 -4.42
N SER A 38 -5.87 3.69 -3.29
CA SER A 38 -7.24 4.05 -2.93
C SER A 38 -7.30 4.92 -1.67
N SER A 39 -8.51 5.28 -1.22
CA SER A 39 -8.68 5.91 0.10
C SER A 39 -8.51 4.91 1.25
N ALA A 40 -8.63 3.61 0.97
CA ALA A 40 -8.53 2.54 1.96
C ALA A 40 -7.10 2.06 2.22
N GLY A 41 -6.12 2.52 1.45
CA GLY A 41 -4.73 2.06 1.60
C GLY A 41 -4.48 0.66 1.04
N CYS A 42 -5.52 0.03 0.47
CA CYS A 42 -5.48 -1.26 -0.19
C CYS A 42 -5.94 -1.16 -1.65
N PHE A 43 -5.41 -2.07 -2.48
CA PHE A 43 -5.65 -2.10 -3.91
C PHE A 43 -5.05 -3.35 -4.55
N ARG A 44 -5.54 -3.71 -5.75
CA ARG A 44 -4.96 -4.75 -6.58
C ARG A 44 -3.96 -4.17 -7.59
N LEU A 45 -2.77 -4.76 -7.67
CA LEU A 45 -1.70 -4.37 -8.59
C LEU A 45 -0.85 -5.58 -9.01
N PRO A 46 -1.11 -6.19 -10.18
CA PRO A 46 -0.26 -7.26 -10.70
C PRO A 46 1.16 -6.79 -10.99
N ASP A 47 2.14 -7.69 -10.84
CA ASP A 47 3.57 -7.37 -10.99
C ASP A 47 3.90 -6.75 -12.36
N ALA A 48 3.23 -7.19 -13.43
CA ALA A 48 3.43 -6.65 -14.78
C ALA A 48 3.05 -5.16 -14.89
N TYR A 49 2.02 -4.70 -14.17
CA TYR A 49 1.62 -3.29 -14.17
C TYR A 49 2.67 -2.43 -13.43
N ALA A 50 3.13 -2.91 -12.27
CA ALA A 50 4.19 -2.24 -11.52
C ALA A 50 5.50 -2.19 -12.32
N ALA A 51 5.86 -3.30 -12.97
CA ALA A 51 7.03 -3.43 -13.83
C ALA A 51 6.99 -2.42 -14.99
N GLU A 52 5.86 -2.32 -15.70
CA GLU A 52 5.67 -1.36 -16.78
C GLU A 52 5.82 0.09 -16.29
N ASN A 53 5.13 0.45 -15.19
CA ASN A 53 5.16 1.80 -14.63
C ASN A 53 6.55 2.23 -14.13
N LEU A 54 7.31 1.31 -13.55
CA LEU A 54 8.66 1.56 -13.04
C LEU A 54 9.74 1.38 -14.10
N ASN A 55 9.40 0.87 -15.29
CA ASN A 55 10.32 0.41 -16.32
C ASN A 55 11.35 -0.60 -15.74
N TRP A 56 10.84 -1.58 -14.99
CA TRP A 56 11.62 -2.63 -14.31
C TRP A 56 11.26 -4.01 -14.86
N PRO A 57 12.19 -4.97 -14.81
CA PRO A 57 11.82 -6.37 -14.94
C PRO A 57 11.00 -6.82 -13.71
N ILE A 58 10.10 -7.78 -13.89
CA ILE A 58 9.21 -8.30 -12.82
C ILE A 58 10.00 -8.78 -11.62
N GLU A 59 11.13 -9.45 -11.86
CA GLU A 59 12.00 -9.99 -10.81
C GLU A 59 12.56 -8.88 -9.91
N ARG A 60 12.80 -7.69 -10.46
CA ARG A 60 13.25 -6.52 -9.69
C ARG A 60 12.13 -5.96 -8.83
N VAL A 61 10.88 -5.93 -9.32
CA VAL A 61 9.71 -5.56 -8.52
C VAL A 61 9.56 -6.51 -7.33
N GLN A 62 9.64 -7.82 -7.59
CA GLN A 62 9.54 -8.86 -6.57
C GLN A 62 10.66 -8.75 -5.52
N ALA A 63 11.91 -8.58 -5.98
CA ALA A 63 13.06 -8.41 -5.10
C ALA A 63 12.96 -7.13 -4.25
N ALA A 64 12.48 -6.02 -4.83
CA ALA A 64 12.28 -4.76 -4.12
C ALA A 64 11.13 -4.85 -3.10
N ARG A 65 10.09 -5.66 -3.37
CA ARG A 65 8.94 -5.88 -2.48
C ARG A 65 9.28 -6.74 -1.26
N ALA A 66 10.09 -7.78 -1.43
CA ALA A 66 10.41 -8.75 -0.38
C ALA A 66 10.82 -8.12 0.97
N PRO A 67 11.78 -7.16 1.04
CA PRO A 67 12.17 -6.58 2.31
C PRO A 67 11.15 -5.57 2.86
N LEU A 68 10.25 -5.02 2.03
CA LEU A 68 9.13 -4.19 2.50
C LEU A 68 8.09 -5.04 3.22
N VAL A 69 7.80 -6.24 2.69
CA VAL A 69 6.90 -7.21 3.34
C VAL A 69 7.51 -7.74 4.63
N ALA A 70 8.77 -8.17 4.59
CA ALA A 70 9.49 -8.64 5.79
C ALA A 70 9.61 -7.56 6.88
N GLY A 71 9.64 -6.28 6.49
CA GLY A 71 9.69 -5.12 7.39
C GLY A 71 8.32 -4.57 7.80
N GLU A 72 7.22 -5.26 7.46
CA GLU A 72 5.83 -4.87 7.74
C GLU A 72 5.50 -3.45 7.24
N MET A 73 6.15 -3.03 6.15
CA MET A 73 5.89 -1.75 5.48
C MET A 73 4.79 -1.86 4.43
N VAL A 74 4.58 -3.07 3.92
CA VAL A 74 3.60 -3.43 2.90
C VAL A 74 3.09 -4.83 3.23
N SER A 75 1.77 -5.01 3.27
CA SER A 75 1.16 -6.34 3.22
C SER A 75 0.86 -6.66 1.76
N HIS A 76 1.17 -7.88 1.32
CA HIS A 76 0.95 -8.29 -0.06
C HIS A 76 0.53 -9.75 -0.14
N ASP A 77 -0.53 -10.02 -0.89
CA ASP A 77 -0.95 -11.36 -1.24
C ASP A 77 -0.56 -11.68 -2.70
N PRO A 78 0.36 -12.64 -2.92
CA PRO A 78 0.80 -13.00 -4.27
C PRO A 78 -0.26 -13.72 -5.11
N GLU A 79 -1.30 -14.31 -4.52
CA GLU A 79 -2.33 -15.04 -5.28
C GLU A 79 -3.33 -14.10 -5.94
N THR A 80 -3.69 -13.02 -5.23
CA THR A 80 -4.68 -12.01 -5.66
C THR A 80 -4.03 -10.75 -6.22
N PHE A 81 -2.73 -10.55 -5.98
CA PHE A 81 -1.96 -9.33 -6.27
C PHE A 81 -2.42 -8.11 -5.49
N GLU A 82 -2.96 -8.33 -4.30
CA GLU A 82 -3.51 -7.27 -3.47
C GLU A 82 -2.51 -6.79 -2.45
N TYR A 83 -2.55 -5.49 -2.22
CA TYR A 83 -1.69 -4.77 -1.31
C TYR A 83 -2.53 -4.12 -0.23
N PHE A 84 -1.95 -4.00 0.97
CA PHE A 84 -2.34 -3.02 1.97
C PHE A 84 -1.09 -2.32 2.48
N ILE A 85 -1.19 -1.03 2.80
CA ILE A 85 -0.09 -0.25 3.37
C ILE A 85 -0.32 -0.08 4.87
N PRO A 86 0.39 -0.82 5.74
CA PRO A 86 0.29 -0.62 7.18
C PRO A 86 0.53 0.84 7.60
N ARG A 87 -0.25 1.27 8.59
CA ARG A 87 -0.34 2.61 9.17
C ARG A 87 -0.92 3.65 8.21
N TRP A 88 -1.68 3.21 7.21
CA TRP A 88 -2.37 4.09 6.29
C TRP A 88 -3.29 5.06 7.02
N PHE A 89 -4.17 4.57 7.90
CA PHE A 89 -5.21 5.41 8.52
C PHE A 89 -4.63 6.39 9.55
N ARG A 90 -3.44 6.11 10.11
CA ARG A 90 -2.70 7.08 10.95
C ARG A 90 -2.26 8.33 10.17
N HIS A 91 -2.07 8.20 8.85
CA HIS A 91 -1.61 9.28 7.98
C HIS A 91 -2.72 9.83 7.08
N ASN A 92 -3.70 8.99 6.74
CA ASN A 92 -4.83 9.27 5.88
C ASN A 92 -6.14 8.86 6.58
N PRO A 93 -6.49 9.48 7.73
CA PRO A 93 -7.69 9.11 8.47
C PRO A 93 -8.95 9.41 7.64
N THR A 94 -10.02 8.66 7.94
CA THR A 94 -11.34 9.00 7.40
C THR A 94 -11.79 10.35 7.96
N THR A 95 -12.51 11.12 7.15
CA THR A 95 -12.79 12.54 7.45
C THR A 95 -14.25 12.80 7.79
N ASN A 96 -15.13 11.86 7.46
CA ASN A 96 -16.58 11.93 7.72
C ASN A 96 -17.20 10.53 7.49
N PRO A 97 -18.46 10.30 7.93
CA PRO A 97 -19.12 9.00 7.79
C PRO A 97 -19.24 8.49 6.34
N LYS A 98 -19.43 9.38 5.36
CA LYS A 98 -19.51 8.99 3.95
C LYS A 98 -18.16 8.50 3.42
N HIS A 99 -17.07 9.15 3.82
CA HIS A 99 -15.71 8.72 3.50
C HIS A 99 -15.42 7.35 4.14
N LEU A 100 -15.82 7.15 5.41
CA LEU A 100 -15.70 5.85 6.09
C LEU A 100 -16.45 4.74 5.33
N GLN A 101 -17.70 4.98 4.94
CA GLN A 101 -18.48 4.02 4.14
C GLN A 101 -17.80 3.67 2.80
N GLY A 102 -17.22 4.67 2.13
CA GLY A 102 -16.46 4.44 0.90
C GLY A 102 -15.20 3.60 1.12
N VAL A 103 -14.49 3.82 2.22
CA VAL A 103 -13.33 3.01 2.62
C VAL A 103 -13.75 1.57 2.92
N MET A 104 -14.78 1.36 3.73
CA MET A 104 -15.28 0.00 4.06
C MET A 104 -15.70 -0.76 2.80
N ARG A 105 -16.35 -0.09 1.85
CA ARG A 105 -16.70 -0.68 0.56
C ARG A 105 -15.47 -1.16 -0.20
N LEU A 106 -14.43 -0.32 -0.33
CA LEU A 106 -13.20 -0.68 -1.03
C LEU A 106 -12.50 -1.88 -0.39
N ILE A 107 -12.49 -1.95 0.95
CA ILE A 107 -11.92 -3.09 1.67
C ILE A 107 -12.73 -4.37 1.40
N SER A 108 -14.06 -4.27 1.40
CA SER A 108 -14.94 -5.42 1.12
C SER A 108 -14.85 -5.96 -0.31
N GLU A 109 -14.32 -5.17 -1.25
CA GLU A 109 -14.12 -5.55 -2.65
C GLU A 109 -12.81 -6.34 -2.87
N LEU A 110 -11.95 -6.49 -1.85
CA LEU A 110 -10.73 -7.28 -1.93
C LEU A 110 -11.05 -8.77 -2.11
N ASP A 111 -10.22 -9.50 -2.84
CA ASP A 111 -10.31 -10.96 -2.96
C ASP A 111 -9.55 -11.68 -1.83
N SER A 112 -8.52 -11.04 -1.26
CA SER A 112 -7.63 -11.60 -0.24
C SER A 112 -8.16 -11.38 1.17
N ASP A 113 -8.53 -12.47 1.85
CA ASP A 113 -8.92 -12.41 3.27
C ASP A 113 -7.81 -11.84 4.16
N PRO A 114 -6.52 -12.26 4.06
CA PRO A 114 -5.46 -11.68 4.89
C PRO A 114 -5.27 -10.16 4.71
N ILE A 115 -5.40 -9.65 3.48
CA ILE A 115 -5.24 -8.21 3.21
C ILE A 115 -6.47 -7.45 3.70
N ARG A 116 -7.67 -8.00 3.49
CA ARG A 116 -8.94 -7.45 3.98
C ARG A 116 -8.93 -7.33 5.50
N GLU A 117 -8.66 -8.42 6.21
CA GLU A 117 -8.63 -8.47 7.67
C GLU A 117 -7.61 -7.47 8.25
N ALA A 118 -6.42 -7.36 7.64
CA ALA A 118 -5.42 -6.38 8.05
C ALA A 118 -5.89 -4.92 7.88
N ALA A 119 -6.60 -4.62 6.78
CA ALA A 119 -7.13 -3.29 6.53
C ALA A 119 -8.31 -2.96 7.47
N GLU A 120 -9.21 -3.92 7.73
CA GLU A 120 -10.34 -3.77 8.65
C GLU A 120 -9.85 -3.53 10.09
N ALA A 121 -8.91 -4.35 10.56
CA ALA A 121 -8.34 -4.21 11.90
C ALA A 121 -7.71 -2.82 12.11
N GLU A 122 -6.94 -2.31 11.15
CA GLU A 122 -6.35 -0.98 11.28
C GLU A 122 -7.38 0.15 11.19
N LEU A 123 -8.45 -0.02 10.40
CA LEU A 123 -9.53 0.96 10.30
C LEU A 123 -10.31 1.07 11.63
N GLU A 124 -10.58 -0.06 12.29
CA GLU A 124 -11.26 -0.10 13.59
C GLU A 124 -10.46 0.57 14.71
N GLU A 125 -9.14 0.52 14.64
CA GLU A 125 -8.24 1.17 15.59
C GLU A 125 -8.03 2.68 15.35
N SER A 126 -8.53 3.22 14.23
CA SER A 126 -8.17 4.57 13.72
C SER A 126 -9.00 5.75 14.22
#